data_AF-A0A0C9YSD1-F1
#
_entry.id   AF-A0A0C9YSD1-F1
#
_cell.length_a   1.000
_cell.length_b   1.000
_cell.length_c   1.000
_cell.angle_alpha   90.00
_cell.angle_beta   90.00
_cell.angle_gamma   90.00
#
_symmetry.space_group_name_H-M   'P 1'
#
loop_
_entity.id
_entity.type
_entity.pdbx_description
1 polymer ?
#
loop_
_entity_poly.entity_id
_entity_poly.type
_entity_poly.pdbx_seq_one_letter_code
_entity_poly.pdbx_strand_id
1 'polypeptide(L)'
;MDPFEVRMQFLGLLRKLNATQLSIQKVVSYALKYFAKCGEDLWECVMEECQKGSINHRINILYFLDSLCETSLLAKAHQPPQPVESSSQAKQANNAFYVDYVARDLSQIVECVVPVGRQGLPNLTSTKQILQNWRTKRVIDPQKVDDVMQILSTRQSQATESSGSGPTATNKNTEPHLSRGDVVKRIEEDRERHKRLREKRWVQTQAHSSSAALGQAIAYNPYGLASFLPLSDAENAEVALDIEFENEWETTSDWNEDDVEVVVEEREVCYPHLRRKGSGGLGSADEGGGEEPMDLS
;
A
#
# COMPACT_ATOMS: atom_id res chain seq x y z
N MET A 1 0.84 -29.65 -14.14
CA MET A 1 2.04 -28.97 -14.61
C MET A 1 3.21 -29.58 -13.89
N ASP A 2 4.17 -30.07 -14.66
CA ASP A 2 5.46 -30.54 -14.14
C ASP A 2 6.32 -29.34 -13.68
N PRO A 3 7.35 -29.56 -12.85
CA PRO A 3 8.17 -28.46 -12.32
C PRO A 3 8.85 -27.59 -13.40
N PHE A 4 9.26 -28.18 -14.53
CA PHE A 4 9.92 -27.43 -15.60
C PHE A 4 8.95 -26.47 -16.30
N GLU A 5 7.73 -26.94 -16.59
CA GLU A 5 6.67 -26.10 -17.14
C GLU A 5 6.32 -24.95 -16.19
N VAL A 6 6.21 -25.23 -14.89
CA VAL A 6 5.92 -24.23 -13.85
C VAL A 6 7.01 -23.16 -13.82
N ARG A 7 8.29 -23.57 -13.81
CA ARG A 7 9.44 -22.67 -13.86
C ARG A 7 9.41 -21.76 -15.09
N MET A 8 9.21 -22.35 -16.28
CA MET A 8 9.23 -21.62 -17.54
C MET A 8 8.12 -20.56 -17.61
N GLN A 9 6.90 -20.92 -17.21
CA GLN A 9 5.78 -20.00 -17.16
C GLN A 9 6.02 -18.89 -16.13
N PHE A 10 6.54 -19.24 -14.95
CA PHE A 10 6.85 -18.27 -13.90
C PHE A 10 7.88 -17.24 -14.35
N LEU A 11 8.99 -17.67 -14.98
CA LEU A 11 9.97 -16.77 -15.57
C LEU A 11 9.35 -15.86 -16.64
N GLY A 12 8.42 -16.40 -17.44
CA GLY A 12 7.66 -15.60 -18.42
C GLY A 12 6.79 -14.52 -17.77
N LEU A 13 6.25 -14.77 -16.58
CA LEU A 13 5.52 -13.78 -15.79
C LEU A 13 6.47 -12.76 -15.15
N LEU A 14 7.55 -13.22 -14.52
CA LEU A 14 8.56 -12.36 -13.88
C LEU A 14 9.15 -11.37 -14.88
N ARG A 15 9.57 -11.80 -16.07
CA ARG A 15 10.16 -10.90 -17.08
C ARG A 15 9.20 -9.79 -17.56
N LYS A 16 7.90 -9.99 -17.42
CA LYS A 16 6.85 -9.02 -17.78
C LYS A 16 6.33 -8.23 -16.57
N LEU A 17 6.89 -8.45 -15.40
CA LEU A 17 6.52 -7.77 -14.16
C LEU A 17 6.73 -6.25 -14.31
N ASN A 18 5.71 -5.50 -13.92
CA ASN A 18 5.67 -4.04 -13.94
C ASN A 18 4.89 -3.53 -12.72
N ALA A 19 4.75 -2.21 -12.59
CA ALA A 19 4.13 -1.57 -11.42
C ALA A 19 2.61 -1.76 -11.28
N THR A 20 1.93 -2.30 -12.29
CA THR A 20 0.46 -2.48 -12.23
C THR A 20 0.06 -3.57 -11.25
N GLN A 21 -1.08 -3.38 -10.57
CA GLN A 21 -1.60 -4.36 -9.61
C GLN A 21 -1.84 -5.72 -10.24
N LEU A 22 -2.42 -5.74 -11.44
CA LEU A 22 -2.75 -6.98 -12.14
C LEU A 22 -1.48 -7.78 -12.44
N SER A 23 -0.40 -7.12 -12.85
CA SER A 23 0.89 -7.78 -13.10
C SER A 23 1.41 -8.42 -11.82
N ILE A 24 1.50 -7.64 -10.73
CA ILE A 24 1.99 -8.12 -9.42
C ILE A 24 1.13 -9.28 -8.90
N GLN A 25 -0.19 -9.11 -8.83
CA GLN A 25 -1.10 -10.13 -8.29
C GLN A 25 -1.09 -11.43 -9.09
N LYS A 26 -0.89 -11.34 -10.41
CA LYS A 26 -0.77 -12.52 -11.26
C LYS A 26 0.47 -13.34 -10.90
N VAL A 27 1.61 -12.69 -10.64
CA VAL A 27 2.84 -13.37 -10.21
C VAL A 27 2.69 -13.94 -8.79
N VAL A 28 2.14 -13.16 -7.85
CA VAL A 28 1.87 -13.60 -6.47
C VAL A 28 0.99 -14.84 -6.44
N SER A 29 -0.16 -14.80 -7.14
CA SER A 29 -1.10 -15.92 -7.20
C SER A 29 -0.44 -17.17 -7.79
N TYR A 30 0.39 -17.01 -8.81
CA TYR A 30 1.12 -18.13 -9.42
C TYR A 30 2.13 -18.74 -8.46
N ALA A 31 2.92 -17.90 -7.78
CA ALA A 31 3.92 -18.33 -6.80
C ALA A 31 3.28 -19.14 -5.66
N LEU A 32 2.22 -18.61 -5.05
CA LEU A 32 1.53 -19.27 -3.94
C LEU A 32 0.85 -20.57 -4.37
N LYS A 33 0.26 -20.60 -5.57
CA LYS A 33 -0.40 -21.81 -6.11
C LYS A 33 0.55 -23.00 -6.22
N TYR A 34 1.81 -22.75 -6.59
CA TYR A 34 2.81 -23.81 -6.82
C TYR A 34 3.87 -23.92 -5.72
N PHE A 35 3.74 -23.17 -4.62
CA PHE A 35 4.69 -23.15 -3.52
C PHE A 35 5.01 -24.54 -2.97
N ALA A 36 3.99 -25.35 -2.69
CA ALA A 36 4.16 -26.66 -2.05
C ALA A 36 5.01 -27.65 -2.87
N LYS A 37 5.09 -27.47 -4.19
CA LYS A 37 5.83 -28.37 -5.10
C LYS A 37 7.13 -27.77 -5.61
N CYS A 38 7.15 -26.46 -5.84
CA CYS A 38 8.22 -25.78 -6.55
C CYS A 38 8.70 -24.50 -5.84
N GLY A 39 8.32 -24.26 -4.58
CA GLY A 39 8.56 -22.99 -3.90
C GLY A 39 10.02 -22.54 -3.88
N GLU A 40 10.95 -23.48 -3.65
CA GLU A 40 12.40 -23.21 -3.65
C GLU A 40 12.94 -22.88 -5.06
N ASP A 41 12.60 -23.68 -6.07
CA ASP A 41 12.99 -23.42 -7.47
C ASP A 41 12.42 -22.09 -8.00
N LEU A 42 11.18 -21.77 -7.62
CA LEU A 42 10.57 -20.47 -7.92
C LEU A 42 11.28 -19.33 -7.21
N TRP A 43 11.74 -19.54 -5.97
CA TRP A 43 12.53 -18.54 -5.25
C TRP A 43 13.88 -18.28 -5.94
N GLU A 44 14.57 -19.33 -6.40
CA GLU A 44 15.80 -19.19 -7.18
C GLU A 44 15.56 -18.35 -8.45
N CYS A 45 14.43 -18.58 -9.14
CA CYS A 45 14.05 -17.77 -10.31
C CYS A 45 13.85 -16.29 -9.96
N VAL A 46 13.25 -15.98 -8.81
CA VAL A 46 13.08 -14.59 -8.34
C VAL A 46 14.45 -13.93 -8.11
N MET A 47 15.35 -14.60 -7.40
CA MET A 47 16.68 -14.08 -7.11
C MET A 47 17.53 -13.91 -8.38
N GLU A 48 17.45 -14.87 -9.31
CA GLU A 48 18.13 -14.81 -10.61
C GLU A 48 17.67 -13.62 -11.45
N GLU A 49 16.35 -13.41 -11.59
CA GLU A 49 15.78 -12.27 -12.32
C GLU A 49 16.06 -10.93 -11.59
N CYS A 50 16.15 -10.93 -10.25
CA CYS A 50 16.54 -9.75 -9.47
C CYS A 50 18.00 -9.34 -9.75
N GLN A 51 18.91 -10.31 -9.87
CA GLN A 51 20.31 -10.03 -10.17
C GLN A 51 20.51 -9.58 -11.63
N LYS A 52 19.81 -10.21 -12.58
CA LYS A 52 19.97 -9.95 -14.03
C LYS A 52 19.20 -8.72 -14.53
N GLY A 53 18.11 -8.35 -13.86
CA GLY A 53 17.21 -7.29 -14.28
C GLY A 53 17.82 -5.88 -14.24
N SER A 54 17.25 -4.96 -15.01
CA SER A 54 17.57 -3.53 -14.94
C SER A 54 17.14 -2.93 -13.60
N ILE A 55 17.67 -1.76 -13.23
CA ILE A 55 17.34 -1.10 -11.96
C ILE A 55 15.82 -0.89 -11.75
N ASN A 56 15.08 -0.64 -12.84
CA ASN A 56 13.63 -0.51 -12.84
C ASN A 56 12.94 -1.87 -12.62
N HIS A 57 13.47 -2.93 -13.23
CA HIS A 57 12.94 -4.27 -13.02
C HIS A 57 13.17 -4.76 -11.58
N ARG A 58 14.33 -4.44 -10.99
CA ARG A 58 14.65 -4.81 -9.61
C ARG A 58 13.69 -4.18 -8.60
N ILE A 59 13.32 -2.91 -8.77
CA ILE A 59 12.30 -2.31 -7.91
C ILE A 59 10.92 -2.95 -8.11
N ASN A 60 10.56 -3.33 -9.34
CA ASN A 60 9.32 -4.07 -9.58
C ASN A 60 9.29 -5.40 -8.82
N ILE A 61 10.41 -6.13 -8.79
CA ILE A 61 10.56 -7.35 -7.98
C ILE A 61 10.38 -7.04 -6.49
N LEU A 62 10.94 -5.95 -5.96
CA LEU A 62 10.77 -5.60 -4.55
C LEU A 62 9.29 -5.34 -4.18
N TYR A 63 8.54 -4.63 -5.03
CA TYR A 63 7.10 -4.43 -4.82
C TYR A 63 6.29 -5.72 -4.99
N PHE A 64 6.73 -6.62 -5.86
CA PHE A 64 6.16 -7.97 -5.93
C PHE A 64 6.40 -8.74 -4.64
N LEU A 65 7.61 -8.70 -4.08
CA LEU A 65 7.96 -9.35 -2.81
C LEU A 65 7.14 -8.79 -1.64
N ASP A 66 6.95 -7.46 -1.59
CA ASP A 66 6.09 -6.82 -0.60
C ASP A 66 4.67 -7.40 -0.63
N SER A 67 4.06 -7.46 -1.82
CA SER A 67 2.74 -8.07 -1.99
C SER A 67 2.75 -9.58 -1.72
N LEU A 68 3.81 -10.30 -2.09
CA LEU A 68 3.93 -11.74 -1.87
C LEU A 68 3.96 -12.07 -0.38
N CYS A 69 4.72 -11.31 0.41
CA CYS A 69 4.78 -11.46 1.86
C CYS A 69 3.43 -11.14 2.52
N GLU A 70 2.78 -10.04 2.13
CA GLU A 70 1.45 -9.67 2.65
C GLU A 70 0.42 -10.77 2.37
N THR A 71 0.34 -11.25 1.13
CA THR A 71 -0.58 -12.34 0.76
C THR A 71 -0.21 -13.67 1.42
N SER A 72 1.08 -13.96 1.61
CA SER A 72 1.55 -15.17 2.32
C SER A 72 1.10 -15.19 3.77
N LEU A 73 1.22 -14.05 4.47
CA LEU A 73 0.81 -13.91 5.87
C LEU A 73 -0.71 -13.99 6.01
N LEU A 74 -1.46 -13.37 5.09
CA LEU A 74 -2.92 -13.51 5.04
C LEU A 74 -3.33 -14.96 4.79
N ALA A 75 -2.71 -15.65 3.83
CA ALA A 75 -3.00 -17.06 3.57
C ALA A 75 -2.71 -17.95 4.79
N LYS A 76 -1.64 -17.65 5.54
CA LYS A 76 -1.32 -18.34 6.80
C LYS A 76 -2.40 -18.10 7.88
N ALA A 77 -2.88 -16.87 8.03
CA ALA A 77 -3.91 -16.54 9.02
C ALA A 77 -5.24 -17.28 8.80
N HIS A 78 -5.56 -17.62 7.55
CA HIS A 78 -6.79 -18.35 7.18
C HIS A 78 -6.66 -19.88 7.24
N GLN A 79 -5.46 -20.43 7.51
CA GLN A 79 -5.29 -21.88 7.63
C GLN A 79 -5.79 -22.35 9.02
N PRO A 80 -6.62 -23.41 9.08
CA PRO A 80 -7.06 -23.97 10.35
C PRO A 80 -5.84 -24.54 11.12
N PRO A 81 -5.78 -24.40 12.45
CA PRO A 81 -4.69 -24.95 13.25
C PRO A 81 -4.61 -26.47 13.05
N GLN A 82 -3.47 -26.93 12.53
CA GLN A 82 -3.21 -28.36 12.34
C GLN A 82 -2.97 -29.04 13.70
N PRO A 83 -3.52 -30.25 13.95
CA PRO A 83 -3.25 -30.98 15.17
C PRO A 83 -1.78 -31.36 15.27
N VAL A 84 -1.22 -31.14 16.46
CA VAL A 84 0.15 -31.44 16.88
C VAL A 84 0.35 -32.96 16.97
N GLU A 85 0.46 -33.64 15.84
CA GLU A 85 0.87 -35.04 15.81
C GLU A 85 2.37 -35.15 15.50
N SER A 86 3.08 -35.54 16.56
CA SER A 86 4.50 -35.84 16.65
C SER A 86 4.96 -36.86 15.60
N SER A 87 5.29 -36.38 14.40
CA SER A 87 6.12 -37.13 13.45
C SER A 87 7.30 -36.27 13.04
N SER A 88 8.50 -36.84 13.09
CA SER A 88 9.79 -36.20 12.87
C SER A 88 10.03 -35.65 11.43
N GLN A 89 9.01 -35.68 10.56
CA GLN A 89 8.95 -34.98 9.28
C GLN A 89 8.19 -33.63 9.34
N ALA A 90 7.46 -33.37 10.42
CA ALA A 90 6.66 -32.15 10.61
C ALA A 90 7.47 -30.89 10.98
N LYS A 91 8.82 -30.96 10.98
CA LYS A 91 9.70 -29.78 11.19
C LYS A 91 9.70 -28.80 10.00
N GLN A 92 9.04 -29.12 8.88
CA GLN A 92 8.96 -28.27 7.70
C GLN A 92 7.67 -27.43 7.58
N ALA A 93 6.68 -27.60 8.46
CA ALA A 93 5.39 -26.90 8.35
C ALA A 93 5.35 -25.59 9.16
N ASN A 94 6.48 -24.93 9.38
CA ASN A 94 6.48 -23.53 9.79
C ASN A 94 6.24 -22.68 8.52
N ASN A 95 5.03 -22.79 7.94
CA ASN A 95 4.69 -22.29 6.60
C ASN A 95 4.59 -20.75 6.57
N ALA A 96 5.70 -20.03 6.68
CA ALA A 96 5.74 -18.62 6.33
C ALA A 96 5.82 -18.40 4.80
N PHE A 97 5.51 -19.42 3.99
CA PHE A 97 5.64 -19.43 2.53
C PHE A 97 6.99 -18.82 2.10
N TYR A 98 6.95 -17.69 1.38
CA TYR A 98 8.13 -17.00 0.89
C TYR A 98 8.74 -16.02 1.90
N VAL A 99 8.08 -15.73 3.03
CA VAL A 99 8.57 -14.78 4.04
C VAL A 99 9.90 -15.22 4.63
N ASP A 100 10.07 -16.52 4.88
CA ASP A 100 11.34 -17.06 5.41
C ASP A 100 12.48 -16.90 4.40
N TYR A 101 12.21 -17.09 3.11
CA TYR A 101 13.21 -16.87 2.06
C TYR A 101 13.59 -15.40 1.91
N VAL A 102 12.60 -14.49 1.96
CA VAL A 102 12.86 -13.04 1.95
C VAL A 102 13.66 -12.62 3.18
N ALA A 103 13.34 -13.14 4.37
CA ALA A 103 14.05 -12.83 5.60
C ALA A 103 15.48 -13.40 5.63
N ARG A 104 15.73 -14.53 4.96
CA ARG A 104 17.06 -15.12 4.81
C ARG A 104 17.93 -14.29 3.86
N ASP A 105 17.38 -13.90 2.72
CA ASP A 105 18.14 -13.28 1.62
C ASP A 105 17.98 -11.76 1.58
N LEU A 106 17.42 -11.14 2.63
CA LEU A 106 17.08 -9.71 2.69
C LEU A 106 18.23 -8.79 2.27
N SER A 107 19.43 -9.04 2.80
CA SER A 107 20.62 -8.24 2.48
C SER A 107 21.00 -8.31 1.00
N GLN A 108 20.89 -9.50 0.39
CA GLN A 108 21.17 -9.72 -1.04
C GLN A 108 20.13 -9.04 -1.92
N ILE A 109 18.85 -9.11 -1.55
CA ILE A 109 17.75 -8.44 -2.25
C ILE A 109 17.99 -6.93 -2.25
N VAL A 110 18.31 -6.35 -1.08
CA VAL A 110 18.55 -4.91 -0.95
C VAL A 110 19.79 -4.47 -1.73
N GLU A 111 20.85 -5.27 -1.74
CA GLU A 111 22.04 -4.98 -2.55
C GLU A 111 21.76 -5.05 -4.05
N CYS A 112 20.89 -5.96 -4.50
CA CYS A 112 20.45 -6.01 -5.89
C CYS A 112 19.62 -4.78 -6.25
N VAL A 113 18.63 -4.42 -5.43
CA VAL A 113 17.68 -3.33 -5.72
C VAL A 113 18.31 -1.95 -5.58
N VAL A 114 19.19 -1.78 -4.59
CA VAL A 114 19.90 -0.53 -4.28
C VAL A 114 21.42 -0.83 -4.26
N PRO A 115 22.02 -1.05 -5.46
CA PRO A 115 23.45 -1.27 -5.57
C PRO A 115 24.24 -0.03 -5.15
N VAL A 116 25.49 -0.24 -4.77
CA VAL A 116 26.40 0.84 -4.35
C VAL A 116 26.69 1.75 -5.54
N GLY A 117 26.43 3.06 -5.40
CA GLY A 117 26.65 4.06 -6.45
C GLY A 117 25.40 4.85 -6.82
N ARG A 118 25.50 5.68 -7.86
CA ARG A 118 24.41 6.58 -8.29
C ARG A 118 23.22 5.84 -8.90
N GLN A 119 23.47 4.71 -9.53
CA GLN A 119 22.46 3.87 -10.18
C GLN A 119 21.45 3.27 -9.19
N GLY A 120 21.79 3.10 -7.91
CA GLY A 120 20.86 2.63 -6.89
C GLY A 120 19.96 3.71 -6.30
N LEU A 121 20.33 4.99 -6.42
CA LEU A 121 19.64 6.11 -5.80
C LEU A 121 18.14 6.23 -6.16
N PRO A 122 17.71 6.00 -7.42
CA PRO A 122 16.29 6.07 -7.76
C PRO A 122 15.40 5.10 -6.97
N ASN A 123 15.95 4.02 -6.43
CA ASN A 123 15.21 3.02 -5.66
C ASN A 123 15.30 3.26 -4.15
N LEU A 124 16.26 4.05 -3.67
CA LEU A 124 16.61 4.17 -2.26
C LEU A 124 15.41 4.54 -1.37
N THR A 125 14.66 5.58 -1.74
CA THR A 125 13.52 6.07 -0.96
C THR A 125 12.41 5.02 -0.88
N SER A 126 12.02 4.44 -2.01
CA SER A 126 10.99 3.40 -2.08
C SER A 126 11.40 2.15 -1.30
N THR A 127 12.67 1.72 -1.41
CA THR A 127 13.19 0.59 -0.64
C THR A 127 13.15 0.86 0.86
N LYS A 128 13.57 2.05 1.32
CA LYS A 128 13.46 2.44 2.74
C LYS A 128 12.02 2.40 3.24
N GLN A 129 11.06 2.90 2.45
CA GLN A 129 9.64 2.85 2.80
C GLN A 129 9.11 1.42 2.94
N ILE A 130 9.43 0.53 2.00
CA ILE A 130 9.03 -0.88 2.07
C ILE A 130 9.64 -1.57 3.29
N LEU A 131 10.93 -1.35 3.56
CA LEU A 131 11.60 -1.90 4.75
C LEU A 131 10.94 -1.39 6.04
N GLN A 132 10.65 -0.09 6.13
CA GLN A 132 9.94 0.48 7.29
C GLN A 132 8.56 -0.16 7.46
N ASN A 133 7.82 -0.37 6.37
CA ASN A 133 6.53 -1.07 6.43
C ASN A 133 6.68 -2.51 6.91
N TRP A 134 7.68 -3.25 6.42
CA TRP A 134 7.96 -4.61 6.87
C TRP A 134 8.34 -4.66 8.36
N ARG A 135 9.08 -3.67 8.85
CA ARG A 135 9.40 -3.50 10.27
C ARG A 135 8.13 -3.25 11.10
N THR A 136 7.35 -2.23 10.75
CA THR A 136 6.15 -1.82 11.52
C THR A 136 5.10 -2.93 11.53
N LYS A 137 4.84 -3.56 10.38
CA LYS A 137 3.88 -4.68 10.25
C LYS A 137 4.45 -6.02 10.74
N ARG A 138 5.71 -6.06 11.21
CA ARG A 138 6.43 -7.27 11.61
C ARG A 138 6.37 -8.40 10.57
N VAL A 139 6.46 -8.03 9.29
CA VAL A 139 6.58 -8.98 8.18
C VAL A 139 7.90 -9.74 8.28
N ILE A 140 8.97 -9.02 8.63
CA ILE A 140 10.28 -9.56 8.96
C ILE A 140 10.64 -9.09 10.37
N ASP A 141 11.47 -9.87 11.06
CA ASP A 141 12.04 -9.50 12.34
C ASP A 141 12.62 -8.06 12.31
N PRO A 142 12.11 -7.14 13.14
CA PRO A 142 12.56 -5.75 13.17
C PRO A 142 14.08 -5.58 13.26
N GLN A 143 14.78 -6.45 14.00
CA GLN A 143 16.24 -6.34 14.12
C GLN A 143 16.94 -6.56 12.78
N LYS A 144 16.53 -7.57 12.02
CA LYS A 144 17.11 -7.83 10.69
C LYS A 144 16.89 -6.68 9.72
N VAL A 145 15.72 -6.05 9.80
CA VAL A 145 15.39 -4.89 8.95
C VAL A 145 16.27 -3.70 9.34
N ASP A 146 16.49 -3.49 10.63
CA ASP A 146 17.31 -2.38 11.16
C ASP A 146 18.76 -2.48 10.73
N ASP A 147 19.34 -3.67 10.82
CA ASP A 147 20.71 -3.93 10.38
C ASP A 147 20.88 -3.51 8.91
N VAL A 148 19.93 -3.88 8.04
CA VAL A 148 19.96 -3.54 6.61
C VAL A 148 19.69 -2.05 6.35
N MET A 149 18.77 -1.42 7.10
CA MET A 149 18.51 0.02 7.00
C MET A 149 19.72 0.86 7.45
N GLN A 150 20.46 0.41 8.47
CA GLN A 150 21.68 1.05 8.93
C GLN A 150 22.78 0.97 7.86
N ILE A 151 22.93 -0.18 7.21
CA ILE A 151 23.85 -0.36 6.08
C ILE A 151 23.52 0.62 4.95
N LEU A 152 22.25 0.72 4.54
CA LEU A 152 21.82 1.65 3.49
C LEU A 152 22.07 3.12 3.86
N SER A 153 21.82 3.49 5.11
CA SER A 153 22.01 4.88 5.56
C SER A 153 23.48 5.26 5.65
N THR A 154 24.33 4.34 6.11
CA THR A 154 25.80 4.53 6.12
C THR A 154 26.35 4.72 4.70
N ARG A 155 25.90 3.90 3.75
CA ARG A 155 26.27 4.03 2.32
C ARG A 155 25.82 5.37 1.73
N GLN A 156 24.64 5.85 2.09
CA GLN A 156 24.12 7.14 1.63
C GLN A 156 24.97 8.31 2.12
N SER A 157 25.38 8.31 3.39
CA SER A 157 26.25 9.35 3.95
C SER A 157 27.61 9.37 3.24
N GLN A 158 28.23 8.19 3.04
CA GLN A 158 29.52 8.08 2.33
C GLN A 158 29.46 8.57 0.87
N ALA A 159 28.36 8.29 0.16
CA ALA A 159 28.15 8.76 -1.21
C ALA A 159 27.96 10.29 -1.31
N THR A 160 27.43 10.90 -0.25
CA THR A 160 27.17 12.34 -0.19
C THR A 160 28.46 13.11 0.15
N GLU A 161 29.27 12.60 1.09
CA GLU A 161 30.57 13.20 1.47
C GLU A 161 31.60 13.13 0.35
N SER A 162 31.66 12.02 -0.39
CA SER A 162 32.53 11.86 -1.56
C SER A 162 32.17 12.78 -2.74
N SER A 163 30.95 13.35 -2.75
CA SER A 163 30.51 14.33 -3.75
C SER A 163 30.80 15.79 -3.35
N GLY A 164 31.27 16.04 -2.12
CA GLY A 164 31.47 17.38 -1.54
C GLY A 164 32.87 18.00 -1.73
N SER A 165 33.79 17.36 -2.46
CA SER A 165 35.15 17.86 -2.69
C SER A 165 35.35 18.40 -4.12
N GLY A 166 35.06 19.69 -4.32
CA GLY A 166 35.67 20.57 -5.33
C GLY A 166 35.37 20.33 -6.83
N PRO A 167 35.39 21.39 -7.67
CA PRO A 167 35.16 21.27 -9.11
C PRO A 167 36.47 20.88 -9.81
N THR A 168 36.80 19.59 -9.84
CA THR A 168 37.84 19.07 -10.75
C THR A 168 37.19 18.20 -11.80
N ALA A 169 36.98 18.81 -12.96
CA ALA A 169 36.59 18.16 -14.19
C ALA A 169 37.72 17.23 -14.67
N THR A 170 37.59 15.91 -14.48
CA THR A 170 38.25 14.88 -15.31
C THR A 170 37.70 13.47 -14.99
N ASN A 171 36.58 13.10 -15.61
CA ASN A 171 36.31 11.77 -16.21
C ASN A 171 34.81 11.64 -16.54
N LYS A 172 34.40 12.20 -17.69
CA LYS A 172 33.06 12.03 -18.28
C LYS A 172 32.94 10.69 -19.05
N ASN A 173 33.54 9.62 -18.55
CA ASN A 173 33.51 8.33 -19.25
C ASN A 173 32.71 7.28 -18.47
N THR A 174 31.54 6.99 -19.04
CA THR A 174 30.90 5.67 -19.08
C THR A 174 30.10 5.20 -17.87
N GLU A 175 29.37 6.09 -17.21
CA GLU A 175 28.16 5.64 -16.51
C GLU A 175 27.06 5.42 -17.57
N PRO A 176 26.43 4.23 -17.64
CA PRO A 176 25.37 3.98 -18.61
C PRO A 176 24.17 4.85 -18.24
N HIS A 177 24.10 6.02 -18.84
CA HIS A 177 22.93 6.88 -18.77
C HIS A 177 21.74 6.04 -19.24
N LEU A 178 20.74 5.88 -18.36
CA LEU A 178 19.52 5.13 -18.68
C LEU A 178 18.98 5.60 -20.03
N SER A 179 18.57 4.66 -20.88
CA SER A 179 18.00 5.03 -22.17
C SER A 179 16.78 5.91 -21.95
N ARG A 180 16.48 6.82 -22.90
CA ARG A 180 15.28 7.67 -22.79
C ARG A 180 14.01 6.84 -22.61
N GLY A 181 13.94 5.67 -23.25
CA GLY A 181 12.84 4.72 -23.09
C GLY A 181 12.73 4.17 -21.67
N ASP A 182 13.86 3.82 -21.04
CA ASP A 182 13.88 3.34 -19.65
C ASP A 182 13.50 4.43 -18.65
N VAL A 183 13.90 5.68 -18.93
CA VAL A 183 13.51 6.84 -18.10
C VAL A 183 12.00 7.08 -18.18
N VAL A 184 11.42 7.11 -19.38
CA VAL A 184 9.96 7.26 -19.54
C VAL A 184 9.23 6.07 -18.90
N LYS A 185 9.68 4.85 -19.15
CA LYS A 185 9.10 3.66 -18.51
C LYS A 185 9.12 3.79 -16.98
N ARG A 186 10.21 4.31 -16.42
CA ARG A 186 10.32 4.56 -14.97
C ARG A 186 9.32 5.59 -14.48
N ILE A 187 9.19 6.72 -15.18
CA ILE A 187 8.23 7.78 -14.82
C ILE A 187 6.81 7.21 -14.79
N GLU A 188 6.44 6.43 -15.79
CA GLU A 188 5.12 5.83 -15.91
C GLU A 188 4.87 4.78 -14.80
N GLU A 189 5.87 3.96 -14.50
CA GLU A 189 5.80 3.00 -13.39
C GLU A 189 5.68 3.70 -12.03
N ASP A 190 6.40 4.80 -11.80
CA ASP A 190 6.31 5.56 -10.56
C ASP A 190 4.98 6.32 -10.45
N ARG A 191 4.43 6.81 -11.57
CA ARG A 191 3.07 7.37 -11.63
C ARG A 191 2.04 6.31 -11.25
N GLU A 192 2.19 5.10 -11.77
CA GLU A 192 1.32 3.98 -11.41
C GLU A 192 1.43 3.65 -9.92
N ARG A 193 2.63 3.59 -9.33
CA ARG A 193 2.81 3.38 -7.88
C ARG A 193 2.12 4.43 -7.03
N HIS A 194 2.27 5.71 -7.37
CA HIS A 194 1.61 6.80 -6.64
C HIS A 194 0.09 6.72 -6.76
N LYS A 195 -0.41 6.38 -7.94
CA LYS A 195 -1.83 6.10 -8.14
C LYS A 195 -2.31 4.98 -7.21
N ARG A 196 -1.58 3.86 -7.12
CA ARG A 196 -1.89 2.75 -6.19
C ARG A 196 -1.91 3.19 -4.73
N LEU A 197 -0.95 4.02 -4.31
CA LEU A 197 -0.89 4.54 -2.95
C LEU A 197 -2.13 5.38 -2.62
N ARG A 198 -2.54 6.25 -3.56
CA ARG A 198 -3.75 7.07 -3.44
C ARG A 198 -5.02 6.24 -3.40
N GLU A 199 -5.10 5.18 -4.22
CA GLU A 199 -6.23 4.22 -4.22
C GLU A 199 -6.37 3.47 -2.90
N LYS A 200 -5.26 3.17 -2.21
CA LYS A 200 -5.31 2.50 -0.91
C LYS A 200 -5.63 3.45 0.25
N ARG A 201 -5.36 4.76 0.10
CA ARG A 201 -5.45 5.73 1.21
C ARG A 201 -6.87 5.93 1.75
N TRP A 202 -7.89 5.82 0.91
CA TRP A 202 -9.30 6.01 1.31
C TRP A 202 -9.98 4.71 1.75
N VAL A 203 -9.30 3.57 1.67
CA VAL A 203 -9.86 2.30 2.11
C VAL A 203 -9.89 2.28 3.64
N GLN A 204 -11.08 2.32 4.22
CA GLN A 204 -11.26 2.16 5.66
C GLN A 204 -11.06 0.70 6.07
N THR A 205 -10.38 0.48 7.20
CA THR A 205 -10.19 -0.87 7.75
C THR A 205 -11.49 -1.31 8.40
N GLN A 206 -12.19 -2.26 7.78
CA GLN A 206 -13.29 -2.92 8.47
C GLN A 206 -12.70 -3.93 9.45
N ALA A 207 -13.01 -3.80 10.74
CA ALA A 207 -12.79 -4.85 11.70
C ALA A 207 -13.39 -6.13 11.11
N HIS A 208 -12.55 -7.14 10.87
CA HIS A 208 -13.01 -8.45 10.46
C HIS A 208 -13.72 -9.03 11.68
N SER A 209 -15.01 -8.72 11.82
CA SER A 209 -15.91 -9.49 12.65
C SER A 209 -15.74 -10.93 12.18
N SER A 210 -15.22 -11.75 13.08
CA SER A 210 -14.99 -13.17 12.84
C SER A 210 -16.35 -13.78 12.53
N SER A 211 -16.70 -13.87 11.24
CA SER A 211 -17.96 -14.42 10.74
C SER A 211 -18.17 -15.90 11.12
N ALA A 212 -17.27 -16.49 11.91
CA ALA A 212 -17.33 -17.86 12.39
C ALA A 212 -17.64 -17.99 13.90
N ALA A 213 -17.73 -16.91 14.69
CA ALA A 213 -17.81 -17.04 16.15
C ALA A 213 -19.04 -16.41 16.85
N LEU A 214 -19.98 -15.78 16.13
CA LEU A 214 -21.27 -15.42 16.72
C LEU A 214 -22.42 -15.89 15.82
N GLY A 215 -22.89 -17.11 16.09
CA GLY A 215 -24.23 -17.49 15.68
C GLY A 215 -25.24 -16.55 16.33
N GLN A 216 -26.18 -16.07 15.51
CA GLN A 216 -27.34 -15.22 15.83
C GLN A 216 -27.13 -13.69 15.81
N ALA A 217 -27.75 -13.11 14.76
CA ALA A 217 -28.49 -11.84 14.77
C ALA A 217 -27.76 -10.51 14.50
N ILE A 218 -26.76 -10.48 13.61
CA ILE A 218 -26.53 -9.25 12.82
C ILE A 218 -26.67 -9.59 11.34
N ALA A 219 -27.93 -9.77 10.94
CA ALA A 219 -28.27 -9.70 9.53
C ALA A 219 -27.91 -8.30 9.05
N TYR A 220 -27.02 -8.22 8.06
CA TYR A 220 -26.70 -7.01 7.31
C TYR A 220 -28.03 -6.42 6.81
N ASN A 221 -28.56 -5.42 7.51
CA ASN A 221 -29.72 -4.66 7.06
C ASN A 221 -29.17 -3.46 6.27
N PRO A 222 -29.26 -3.44 4.93
CA PRO A 222 -28.74 -2.35 4.12
C PRO A 222 -29.49 -1.01 4.31
N TYR A 223 -30.51 -0.99 5.18
CA TYR A 223 -31.30 0.20 5.53
C TYR A 223 -31.31 0.51 7.03
N GLY A 224 -30.45 -0.12 7.84
CA GLY A 224 -30.34 0.20 9.27
C GLY A 224 -29.47 1.43 9.47
N LEU A 225 -30.03 2.54 9.97
CA LEU A 225 -29.21 3.66 10.44
C LEU A 225 -28.33 3.18 11.60
N ALA A 226 -27.07 3.64 11.63
CA ALA A 226 -26.10 3.33 12.68
C ALA A 226 -26.68 3.54 14.11
N SER A 227 -27.59 4.52 14.27
CA SER A 227 -28.30 4.82 15.52
C SER A 227 -29.19 3.70 16.07
N PHE A 228 -29.48 2.67 15.27
CA PHE A 228 -30.31 1.52 15.65
C PHE A 228 -29.50 0.22 15.81
N LEU A 229 -28.19 0.27 15.66
CA LEU A 229 -27.36 -0.87 16.03
C LEU A 229 -27.35 -1.00 17.56
N PRO A 230 -27.52 -2.22 18.10
CA PRO A 230 -27.44 -2.43 19.54
C PRO A 230 -26.07 -1.94 20.02
N LEU A 231 -26.07 -1.05 21.03
CA LEU A 231 -24.86 -0.78 21.81
C LEU A 231 -24.44 -2.11 22.41
N SER A 232 -23.43 -2.77 21.83
CA SER A 232 -22.94 -4.02 22.39
C SER A 232 -22.17 -3.68 23.65
N ASP A 233 -22.70 -4.08 24.81
CA ASP A 233 -22.01 -4.05 26.13
C ASP A 233 -20.74 -4.95 26.17
N ALA A 234 -20.32 -5.50 25.03
CA ALA A 234 -19.08 -6.27 24.94
C ALA A 234 -17.91 -5.28 24.80
N GLU A 235 -17.27 -4.98 25.93
CA GLU A 235 -16.16 -4.02 26.15
C GLU A 235 -14.96 -4.12 25.19
N ASN A 236 -14.93 -5.03 24.20
CA ASN A 236 -13.76 -5.31 23.35
C ASN A 236 -14.08 -5.49 21.86
N ALA A 237 -15.29 -5.15 21.39
CA ALA A 237 -15.60 -5.21 19.96
C ALA A 237 -15.76 -3.79 19.40
N GLU A 238 -14.66 -3.14 19.02
CA GLU A 238 -14.71 -1.94 18.18
C GLU A 238 -15.49 -2.29 16.91
N VAL A 239 -16.69 -1.73 16.76
CA VAL A 239 -17.51 -1.95 15.59
C VAL A 239 -16.87 -1.20 14.43
N ALA A 240 -17.07 -1.64 13.19
CA ALA A 240 -16.53 -0.94 12.02
C ALA A 240 -16.89 0.57 11.98
N LEU A 241 -18.03 0.94 12.57
CA LEU A 241 -18.46 2.33 12.74
C LEU A 241 -17.60 3.12 13.74
N ASP A 242 -17.11 2.47 14.80
CA ASP A 242 -16.24 3.12 15.79
C ASP A 242 -14.87 3.45 15.16
N ILE A 243 -14.37 2.54 14.30
CA ILE A 243 -13.12 2.76 13.54
C ILE A 243 -13.30 3.88 12.50
N GLU A 244 -14.43 3.91 11.78
CA GLU A 244 -14.74 4.98 10.83
C GLU A 244 -14.80 6.34 11.53
N PHE A 245 -15.59 6.43 12.61
CA PHE A 245 -15.76 7.65 13.37
C PHE A 245 -14.45 8.16 13.97
N GLU A 246 -13.65 7.30 14.60
CA GLU A 246 -12.36 7.71 15.19
C GLU A 246 -11.39 8.24 14.12
N ASN A 247 -11.33 7.57 12.96
CA ASN A 247 -10.50 8.04 11.85
C ASN A 247 -10.97 9.41 11.32
N GLU A 248 -12.28 9.61 11.17
CA GLU A 248 -12.84 10.90 10.76
C GLU A 248 -12.57 11.98 11.81
N TRP A 249 -12.75 11.65 13.08
CA TRP A 249 -12.50 12.57 14.19
C TRP A 249 -11.03 13.01 14.27
N GLU A 250 -10.08 12.06 14.17
CA GLU A 250 -8.64 12.37 14.15
C GLU A 250 -8.21 13.21 12.93
N THR A 251 -8.94 13.10 11.82
CA THR A 251 -8.62 13.79 10.56
C THR A 251 -9.51 15.01 10.30
N THR A 252 -10.43 15.33 11.21
CA THR A 252 -11.30 16.49 11.10
C THR A 252 -10.44 17.75 11.16
N SER A 253 -10.53 18.57 10.11
CA SER A 253 -9.90 19.89 10.06
C SER A 253 -10.85 20.98 10.53
N ASP A 254 -10.29 22.11 10.96
CA ASP A 254 -11.07 23.30 11.28
C ASP A 254 -11.88 23.77 10.06
N TRP A 255 -13.07 24.30 10.36
CA TRP A 255 -13.94 24.94 9.39
C TRP A 255 -13.25 26.12 8.70
N ASN A 256 -13.27 26.15 7.38
CA ASN A 256 -12.56 27.14 6.56
C ASN A 256 -13.44 27.78 5.47
N GLU A 257 -12.82 28.57 4.60
CA GLU A 257 -13.52 29.32 3.54
C GLU A 257 -14.16 28.40 2.49
N ASP A 258 -13.48 27.31 2.11
CA ASP A 258 -14.00 26.32 1.15
C ASP A 258 -15.28 25.67 1.70
N ASP A 259 -15.36 25.42 3.01
CA ASP A 259 -16.57 24.87 3.65
C ASP A 259 -17.75 25.86 3.57
N VAL A 260 -17.49 27.17 3.76
CA VAL A 260 -18.51 28.22 3.60
C VAL A 260 -18.98 28.28 2.15
N GLU A 261 -18.06 28.21 1.18
CA GLU A 261 -18.38 28.19 -0.24
C GLU A 261 -19.28 27.01 -0.60
N VAL A 262 -18.92 25.80 -0.16
CA VAL A 262 -19.72 24.58 -0.38
C VAL A 262 -21.13 24.70 0.21
N VAL A 263 -21.28 25.20 1.44
CA VAL A 263 -22.60 25.40 2.07
C VAL A 263 -23.45 26.43 1.30
N VAL A 264 -22.83 27.50 0.82
CA VAL A 264 -23.53 28.52 0.03
C VAL A 264 -23.96 27.95 -1.32
N GLU A 265 -23.08 27.21 -2.00
CA GLU A 265 -23.41 26.52 -3.26
C GLU A 265 -24.57 25.53 -3.07
N GLU A 266 -24.51 24.69 -2.04
CA GLU A 266 -25.57 23.72 -1.72
C GLU A 266 -26.90 24.44 -1.44
N ARG A 267 -26.86 25.51 -0.63
CA ARG A 267 -28.05 26.33 -0.36
C ARG A 267 -28.65 26.91 -1.63
N GLU A 268 -27.84 27.40 -2.56
CA GLU A 268 -28.32 27.95 -3.83
C GLU A 268 -28.98 26.88 -4.71
N VAL A 269 -28.46 25.65 -4.71
CA VAL A 269 -29.03 24.53 -5.44
C VAL A 269 -30.36 24.07 -4.82
N CYS A 270 -30.43 23.97 -3.49
CA CYS A 270 -31.64 23.51 -2.79
C CYS A 270 -32.75 24.58 -2.70
N TYR A 271 -32.37 25.85 -2.56
CA TYR A 271 -33.30 26.97 -2.38
C TYR A 271 -33.07 28.10 -3.39
N PRO A 272 -33.22 27.84 -4.71
CA PRO A 272 -32.93 28.83 -5.75
C PRO A 272 -33.82 30.08 -5.66
N HIS A 273 -35.00 29.97 -5.07
CA HIS A 273 -35.94 31.07 -4.85
C HIS A 273 -35.52 32.04 -3.73
N LEU A 274 -34.64 31.60 -2.83
CA LEU A 274 -34.05 32.44 -1.76
C LEU A 274 -32.77 33.14 -2.22
N ARG A 275 -32.39 33.04 -3.51
CA ARG A 275 -31.32 33.85 -4.08
C ARG A 275 -31.58 35.30 -3.74
N ARG A 276 -30.69 35.88 -2.94
CA ARG A 276 -30.74 37.29 -2.52
C ARG A 276 -30.95 38.11 -3.79
N LYS A 277 -32.11 38.76 -3.90
CA LYS A 277 -32.43 39.68 -5.00
C LYS A 277 -31.53 40.91 -4.83
N GLY A 278 -30.29 40.81 -5.31
CA GLY A 278 -29.20 41.69 -4.88
C GLY A 278 -28.08 41.81 -5.90
N SER A 279 -28.41 42.02 -7.17
CA SER A 279 -27.49 42.58 -8.17
C SER A 279 -28.29 43.17 -9.34
N GLY A 280 -28.97 44.28 -9.09
CA GLY A 280 -29.75 44.95 -10.13
C GLY A 280 -30.21 46.34 -9.72
N GLY A 281 -29.28 47.30 -9.73
CA GLY A 281 -29.58 48.72 -9.90
C GLY A 281 -30.18 49.45 -8.69
N LEU A 282 -29.56 50.57 -8.34
CA LEU A 282 -30.17 51.60 -7.50
C LEU A 282 -31.55 51.99 -8.05
N GLY A 283 -32.55 52.03 -7.18
CA GLY A 283 -33.88 52.52 -7.51
C GLY A 283 -34.83 52.51 -6.32
N SER A 284 -34.69 53.53 -5.46
CA SER A 284 -35.74 54.22 -4.68
C SER A 284 -36.87 53.41 -4.00
N ALA A 285 -36.89 53.53 -2.66
CA ALA A 285 -38.06 53.63 -1.76
C ALA A 285 -39.13 52.52 -1.78
N ASP A 286 -39.33 51.84 -0.64
CA ASP A 286 -40.44 52.16 0.26
C ASP A 286 -40.29 51.41 1.60
N GLU A 287 -40.70 52.08 2.68
CA GLU A 287 -40.87 51.50 4.01
C GLU A 287 -42.02 50.49 4.00
N GLY A 288 -41.89 49.40 4.77
CA GLY A 288 -43.00 48.46 4.93
C GLY A 288 -42.63 47.27 5.78
N GLY A 289 -42.61 47.46 7.11
CA GLY A 289 -42.48 46.38 8.08
C GLY A 289 -43.62 45.37 7.99
N GLY A 290 -43.28 44.11 8.21
CA GLY A 290 -44.21 43.00 8.29
C GLY A 290 -43.45 41.70 8.51
N GLU A 291 -43.08 41.42 9.75
CA GLU A 291 -42.71 40.07 10.18
C GLU A 291 -43.96 39.19 10.08
N GLU A 292 -43.99 38.23 9.15
CA GLU A 292 -44.97 37.14 9.21
C GLU A 292 -44.44 36.06 10.18
N PRO A 293 -45.21 35.68 11.21
CA PRO A 293 -44.79 34.63 12.14
C PRO A 293 -44.83 33.27 11.43
N MET A 294 -43.77 32.48 11.64
CA MET A 294 -43.73 31.08 11.20
C MET A 294 -44.84 30.27 11.88
N ASP A 295 -45.76 29.74 11.07
CA ASP A 295 -46.73 28.76 11.51
C ASP A 295 -46.03 27.39 11.61
N LEU A 296 -45.79 26.96 12.85
CA LEU A 296 -45.40 25.60 13.17
C LEU A 296 -46.66 24.85 13.61
N SER A 297 -47.24 24.13 12.66
CA SER A 297 -48.21 23.05 12.90
C SER A 297 -47.77 21.82 12.13
#